data_AF-A0A804JAW9-F1
#
_entry.id   AF-A0A804JAW9-F1
#
_cell.length_a   1.000
_cell.length_b   1.000
_cell.length_c   1.000
_cell.angle_alpha   90.00
_cell.angle_beta   90.00
_cell.angle_gamma   90.00
#
_symmetry.space_group_name_H-M   'P 1'
#
loop_
_entity.id
_entity.type
_entity.pdbx_description
1 polymer ?
#
loop_
_entity_poly.entity_id
_entity_poly.type
_entity_poly.pdbx_seq_one_letter_code
_entity_poly.pdbx_strand_id
1 'polypeptide(L)'
;MLTSSDQIRPTTTDDSLEVWQNVTTAYNIGIFHWRPTDAAKRLAKEWKDILLSDDQKWDQAGFNDLVHQVLGPSLEGESGLFYAYDGTLKLGLLPASIFCSGHTYFVQVVPFDCLCCC
;
A
#
# COMPACT_ATOMS: atom_id res chain seq x y z
N MET A 1 7.68 -5.66 4.86
CA MET A 1 7.48 -4.89 3.62
C MET A 1 6.88 -3.57 4.03
N LEU A 2 7.23 -2.48 3.34
CA LEU A 2 6.63 -1.16 3.51
C LEU A 2 6.06 -0.72 2.16
N THR A 3 4.90 -0.10 2.15
CA THR A 3 4.25 0.39 0.92
C THR A 3 3.56 1.71 1.20
N SER A 4 3.48 2.61 0.23
CA SER A 4 2.66 3.82 0.35
C SER A 4 1.17 3.50 0.26
N SER A 5 0.32 4.52 0.35
CA SER A 5 -1.12 4.40 0.16
C SER A 5 -1.67 5.55 -0.67
N ASP A 6 -2.86 5.37 -1.23
CA ASP A 6 -3.63 6.44 -1.89
C ASP A 6 -4.42 7.29 -0.89
N GLN A 7 -4.05 7.22 0.39
CA GLN A 7 -4.71 7.93 1.45
C GLN A 7 -4.49 9.44 1.28
N ILE A 8 -5.59 10.18 1.20
CA ILE A 8 -5.56 11.64 1.03
C ILE A 8 -5.30 12.32 2.37
N ARG A 9 -5.92 11.84 3.45
CA ARG A 9 -5.73 12.38 4.80
C ARG A 9 -4.82 11.44 5.59
N PRO A 10 -3.57 11.84 5.89
CA PRO A 10 -2.67 10.97 6.63
C PRO A 10 -3.24 10.70 8.02
N THR A 11 -3.08 9.47 8.50
CA THR A 11 -3.52 9.06 9.85
C THR A 11 -2.49 9.42 10.91
N THR A 12 -1.26 9.74 10.50
CA THR A 12 -0.15 10.22 11.34
C THR A 12 0.52 11.44 10.69
N THR A 13 1.08 12.34 11.49
CA THR A 13 1.75 13.57 10.99
C THR A 13 3.23 13.63 11.35
N ASP A 14 3.74 12.61 12.03
CA ASP A 14 5.15 12.42 12.36
C ASP A 14 5.76 11.35 11.44
N ASP A 15 6.97 10.88 11.78
CA ASP A 15 7.70 9.88 10.99
C ASP A 15 7.22 8.44 11.25
N SER A 16 6.10 8.24 11.96
CA SER A 16 5.53 6.92 12.22
C SER A 16 4.79 6.35 11.00
N LEU A 17 4.62 5.02 10.97
CA LEU A 17 3.78 4.37 9.95
C LEU A 17 2.31 4.76 10.13
N GLU A 18 1.53 4.69 9.05
CA GLU A 18 0.08 4.90 9.12
C GLU A 18 -0.57 3.89 10.08
N VAL A 19 -1.60 4.36 10.80
CA VAL A 19 -2.53 3.50 11.52
C VAL A 19 -3.36 2.73 10.48
N TRP A 20 -2.90 1.54 10.12
CA TRP A 20 -3.44 0.76 9.00
C TRP A 20 -4.95 0.49 9.09
N GLN A 21 -5.51 0.43 10.30
CA GLN A 21 -6.96 0.28 10.52
C GLN A 21 -7.78 1.50 10.07
N ASN A 22 -7.13 2.67 9.99
CA ASN A 22 -7.74 3.94 9.59
C ASN A 22 -7.48 4.27 8.11
N VAL A 23 -6.68 3.46 7.40
CA VAL A 23 -6.47 3.60 5.96
C VAL A 23 -7.62 2.89 5.23
N THR A 24 -8.41 3.67 4.51
CA THR A 24 -9.61 3.18 3.79
C THR A 24 -9.43 3.13 2.28
N THR A 25 -8.24 3.48 1.80
CA THR A 25 -7.87 3.55 0.39
C THR A 25 -6.91 2.41 0.02
N ALA A 26 -6.62 2.28 -1.27
CA ALA A 26 -5.72 1.25 -1.76
C ALA A 26 -4.28 1.44 -1.22
N TYR A 27 -3.61 0.32 -0.99
CA TYR A 27 -2.17 0.32 -0.77
C TYR A 27 -1.50 0.56 -2.11
N ASN A 28 -0.72 1.64 -2.18
CA ASN A 28 -0.10 2.11 -3.40
C ASN A 28 1.27 1.45 -3.57
N ILE A 29 1.55 0.97 -4.77
CA ILE A 29 2.78 0.24 -5.12
C ILE A 29 3.79 1.11 -5.89
N GLY A 30 3.55 2.41 -5.99
CA GLY A 30 4.49 3.37 -6.60
C GLY A 30 5.72 3.61 -5.73
N ILE A 31 5.58 3.48 -4.40
CA ILE A 31 6.70 3.51 -3.45
C ILE A 31 6.54 2.32 -2.50
N PHE A 32 7.44 1.36 -2.59
CA PHE A 32 7.49 0.26 -1.64
C PHE A 32 8.93 -0.21 -1.40
N HIS A 33 9.13 -0.84 -0.26
CA HIS A 33 10.38 -1.48 0.12
C HIS A 33 10.11 -2.89 0.64
N TRP A 34 10.83 -3.87 0.10
CA TRP A 34 10.77 -5.24 0.58
C TRP A 34 12.15 -5.80 0.94
N ARG A 35 12.17 -6.73 1.90
CA ARG A 35 13.31 -7.60 2.14
C ARG A 35 12.99 -8.96 1.50
N PRO A 36 13.98 -9.69 0.95
CA PRO A 36 13.75 -10.95 0.25
C PRO A 36 13.50 -12.13 1.22
N THR A 37 12.51 -12.00 2.10
CA THR A 37 12.02 -13.07 2.97
C THR A 37 11.23 -14.08 2.16
N ASP A 38 11.03 -15.28 2.71
CA ASP A 38 10.26 -16.32 2.01
C ASP A 38 8.81 -15.88 1.74
N ALA A 39 8.18 -15.16 2.67
CA ALA A 39 6.84 -14.60 2.48
C ALA A 39 6.81 -13.55 1.34
N ALA A 40 7.77 -12.63 1.29
CA ALA A 40 7.84 -11.62 0.23
C ALA A 40 8.10 -12.24 -1.15
N LYS A 41 8.94 -13.29 -1.22
CA LYS A 41 9.19 -14.02 -2.48
C LYS A 41 7.96 -14.78 -2.96
N ARG A 42 7.20 -15.40 -2.04
CA ARG A 42 5.93 -16.07 -2.37
C ARG A 42 4.90 -15.08 -2.89
N LEU A 43 4.70 -13.96 -2.18
CA LEU A 43 3.85 -12.87 -2.64
C LEU A 43 4.25 -12.39 -4.04
N ALA A 44 5.54 -12.11 -4.26
CA ALA A 44 6.04 -11.64 -5.56
C ALA A 44 5.79 -12.65 -6.69
N LYS A 45 5.95 -13.96 -6.40
CA LYS A 45 5.69 -15.01 -7.37
C LYS A 45 4.20 -15.08 -7.72
N GLU A 46 3.32 -15.15 -6.72
CA GLU A 46 1.87 -15.24 -6.93
C GLU A 46 1.31 -14.00 -7.60
N TRP A 47 1.78 -12.82 -7.19
CA TRP A 47 1.38 -11.56 -7.81
C TRP A 47 1.77 -11.53 -9.29
N LYS A 48 3.01 -11.91 -9.62
CA LYS A 48 3.45 -12.04 -11.02
C LYS A 48 2.60 -13.06 -11.79
N ASP A 49 2.32 -14.22 -11.20
CA ASP A 49 1.54 -15.26 -11.87
C ASP A 49 0.09 -14.78 -12.14
N ILE A 50 -0.53 -14.02 -11.23
CA ILE A 50 -1.82 -13.35 -11.44
C ILE A 50 -1.74 -12.39 -12.63
N LEU A 51 -0.77 -11.49 -12.66
CA LEU A 51 -0.64 -10.48 -13.71
C LEU A 51 -0.37 -11.08 -15.09
N LEU A 52 0.32 -12.22 -15.14
CA LEU A 52 0.58 -12.93 -16.40
C LEU A 52 -0.61 -13.78 -16.86
N SER A 53 -1.60 -14.03 -16.01
CA SER A 53 -2.77 -14.85 -16.34
C SER A 53 -3.97 -14.04 -16.84
N ASP A 54 -3.98 -12.73 -16.58
CA ASP A 54 -5.07 -11.82 -16.97
C ASP A 54 -4.49 -10.45 -17.32
N ASP A 55 -4.42 -10.17 -18.63
CA ASP A 55 -3.89 -8.91 -19.18
C ASP A 55 -4.74 -7.68 -18.81
N GLN A 56 -5.95 -7.86 -18.27
CA GLN A 56 -6.79 -6.76 -17.77
C GLN A 56 -6.59 -6.49 -16.28
N LYS A 57 -5.91 -7.38 -15.55
CA LYS A 57 -5.69 -7.22 -14.12
C LYS A 57 -4.68 -6.11 -13.88
N TRP A 58 -5.13 -5.04 -13.22
CA TRP A 58 -4.25 -3.97 -12.79
C TRP A 58 -3.35 -4.42 -11.62
N ASP A 59 -2.07 -4.05 -11.67
CA ASP A 59 -1.02 -4.48 -10.74
C ASP A 59 -1.32 -4.11 -9.29
N GLN A 60 -1.73 -2.86 -9.04
CA GLN A 60 -2.14 -2.39 -7.72
C GLN A 60 -3.36 -3.17 -7.19
N ALA A 61 -4.34 -3.46 -8.03
CA ALA A 61 -5.51 -4.24 -7.63
C ALA A 61 -5.12 -5.68 -7.26
N GLY A 62 -4.32 -6.34 -8.10
CA GLY A 62 -3.81 -7.69 -7.81
C GLY A 62 -2.96 -7.76 -6.54
N PHE A 63 -2.17 -6.71 -6.25
CA PHE A 63 -1.42 -6.61 -5.00
C PHE A 63 -2.34 -6.50 -3.78
N ASN A 64 -3.33 -5.60 -3.83
CA ASN A 64 -4.28 -5.38 -2.73
C ASN A 64 -5.09 -6.65 -2.43
N ASP A 65 -5.55 -7.36 -3.48
CA ASP A 65 -6.27 -8.64 -3.35
C ASP A 65 -5.45 -9.68 -2.55
N LEU A 66 -4.14 -9.76 -2.78
CA LEU A 66 -3.26 -10.70 -2.09
C LEU A 66 -2.98 -10.29 -0.64
N VAL A 67 -2.64 -9.02 -0.41
CA VAL A 67 -2.23 -8.58 0.92
C VAL A 67 -3.42 -8.47 1.88
N HIS A 68 -4.63 -8.19 1.38
CA HIS A 68 -5.84 -8.06 2.19
C HIS A 68 -6.54 -9.39 2.53
N GLN A 69 -6.07 -10.54 2.05
CA GLN A 69 -6.70 -11.86 2.31
C GLN A 69 -6.96 -12.10 3.81
N VAL A 70 -5.91 -11.96 4.63
CA VAL A 70 -6.00 -11.97 6.09
C VAL A 70 -5.11 -10.86 6.62
N LEU A 71 -5.74 -9.93 7.34
CA LEU A 71 -5.07 -8.79 7.96
C LEU A 71 -5.04 -8.93 9.49
N GLY A 72 -3.95 -8.44 10.07
CA GLY A 72 -3.70 -8.46 11.50
C GLY A 72 -3.16 -9.82 12.00
N PRO A 73 -2.80 -9.89 13.30
CA PRO A 73 -2.81 -8.80 14.27
C PRO A 73 -1.68 -7.77 14.02
N SER A 74 -1.73 -6.65 14.74
CA SER A 74 -0.55 -5.78 14.89
C SER A 74 0.60 -6.57 15.54
N LEU A 75 1.83 -6.23 15.18
CA LEU A 75 3.00 -6.85 15.80
C LEU A 75 3.32 -6.16 17.13
N GLU A 76 3.29 -6.92 18.23
CA GLU A 76 3.67 -6.40 19.54
C GLU A 76 5.12 -5.88 19.53
N GLY A 77 5.31 -4.63 19.97
CA GLY A 77 6.61 -3.98 20.04
C GLY A 77 7.13 -3.40 18.72
N GLU A 78 6.46 -3.65 17.58
CA GLU A 78 6.80 -3.07 16.28
C GLU A 78 5.73 -2.03 15.88
N SER A 79 6.01 -0.75 16.15
CA SER A 79 5.05 0.35 15.95
C SER A 79 4.53 0.42 14.51
N GLY A 80 3.23 0.21 14.32
CA GLY A 80 2.52 0.35 13.05
C GLY A 80 2.67 -0.82 12.05
N LEU A 81 3.42 -1.88 12.39
CA LEU A 81 3.49 -3.09 11.58
C LEU A 81 2.35 -4.06 11.92
N PHE A 82 1.84 -4.75 10.91
CA PHE A 82 0.79 -5.74 11.02
C PHE A 82 1.05 -6.93 10.12
N TYR A 83 0.41 -8.06 10.43
CA TYR A 83 0.44 -9.22 9.54
C TYR A 83 -0.55 -9.04 8.38
N ALA A 84 -0.13 -9.44 7.19
CA ALA A 84 -0.88 -9.42 5.94
C ALA A 84 -0.55 -10.69 5.15
N TYR A 85 -1.23 -10.90 4.00
CA TYR A 85 -0.98 -12.04 3.11
C TYR A 85 -1.00 -13.39 3.88
N ASP A 86 -2.22 -13.76 4.28
CA ASP A 86 -2.53 -14.94 5.09
C ASP A 86 -1.72 -15.03 6.40
N GLY A 87 -1.48 -13.87 7.03
CA GLY A 87 -0.72 -13.81 8.27
C GLY A 87 0.80 -14.04 8.11
N THR A 88 1.32 -14.17 6.89
CA THR A 88 2.73 -14.55 6.67
C THR A 88 3.66 -13.36 6.43
N LEU A 89 3.12 -12.23 5.98
CA LEU A 89 3.87 -11.04 5.64
C LEU A 89 3.75 -9.98 6.73
N LYS A 90 4.88 -9.51 7.27
CA LYS A 90 4.92 -8.28 8.06
C LYS A 90 4.82 -7.08 7.12
N LEU A 91 3.73 -6.32 7.19
CA LEU A 91 3.46 -5.15 6.35
C LEU A 91 3.35 -3.88 7.21
N GLY A 92 3.77 -2.77 6.63
CA GLY A 92 3.60 -1.43 7.17
C GLY A 92 3.25 -0.46 6.06
N LEU A 93 2.49 0.57 6.40
CA LEU A 93 2.07 1.60 5.48
C LEU A 93 2.88 2.87 5.74
N LEU A 94 3.59 3.34 4.72
CA LEU A 94 4.38 4.57 4.81
C LEU A 94 3.43 5.78 5.01
N PRO A 95 3.80 6.75 5.87
CA PRO A 95 2.94 7.90 6.15
C PRO A 95 2.75 8.75 4.89
N ALA A 96 1.50 8.99 4.51
CA ALA A 96 1.13 9.79 3.34
C ALA A 96 1.55 11.26 3.49
N SER A 97 1.83 11.72 4.71
CA SER A 97 2.40 13.04 5.00
C SER A 97 3.82 13.22 4.44
N ILE A 98 4.58 12.12 4.24
CA ILE A 98 5.96 12.11 3.74
C ILE A 98 6.04 11.40 2.38
N PHE A 99 5.28 10.32 2.21
CA PHE A 99 5.28 9.44 1.04
C PHE A 99 3.94 9.50 0.31
N CYS A 100 3.50 10.70 -0.06
CA CYS A 100 2.28 10.88 -0.84
C CYS A 100 2.41 10.19 -2.21
N SER A 101 1.42 9.40 -2.60
CA SER A 101 1.38 8.80 -3.94
C SER A 101 1.10 9.86 -5.00
N GLY A 102 1.35 9.53 -6.27
CA GLY A 102 0.97 10.40 -7.38
C GLY A 102 -0.54 10.72 -7.39
N HIS A 103 -1.38 9.80 -6.91
CA HIS A 103 -2.82 10.03 -6.74
C HIS A 103 -3.08 11.10 -5.68
N THR A 104 -2.48 10.96 -4.49
CA THR A 104 -2.61 11.95 -3.39
C THR A 104 -2.14 13.33 -3.83
N TYR A 105 -0.99 13.43 -4.52
CA TYR A 105 -0.51 14.69 -5.07
C TYR A 105 -1.50 15.29 -6.08
N PHE A 106 -1.99 14.50 -7.03
CA PHE A 106 -2.92 14.98 -8.05
C PHE A 106 -4.21 15.53 -7.44
N VAL A 107 -4.81 14.80 -6.50
CA VAL A 107 -6.08 15.20 -5.87
C VAL A 107 -5.92 16.40 -4.94
N GLN A 108 -4.79 16.54 -4.24
CA GLN A 108 -4.58 17.58 -3.24
C GLN A 108 -3.97 18.88 -3.80
N VAL A 109 -3.13 18.78 -4.83
CA VAL A 109 -2.29 19.90 -5.28
C VAL A 109 -2.75 20.46 -6.63
N VAL A 110 -3.42 19.67 -7.48
CA VAL A 110 -3.93 20.19 -8.76
C VAL A 110 -5.25 20.93 -8.50
N PRO A 111 -5.31 22.26 -8.72
CA PRO A 111 -6.57 22.99 -8.61
C PRO A 111 -7.55 22.45 -9.65
N PHE A 112 -8.81 22.28 -9.26
CA PHE A 112 -9.90 21.84 -10.16
C PHE A 112 -9.99 22.71 -11.43
N ASP A 113 -9.52 23.96 -11.36
CA ASP A 113 -9.49 24.92 -12.48
C ASP A 113 -8.52 24.57 -13.62
N CYS A 114 -7.52 23.70 -13.41
CA CYS A 114 -6.58 23.30 -14.47
C CYS A 114 -7.09 22.18 -15.39
N LEU A 115 -8.16 21.46 -15.00
CA LEU A 115 -8.67 20.30 -15.75
C LEU A 115 -9.67 20.65 -16.86
N CYS A 116 -10.17 21.89 -16.91
CA CYS A 116 -11.12 22.36 -17.94
C CYS A 116 -10.46 22.94 -19.20
N CYS A 117 -9.13 22.86 -19.35
CA CYS A 117 -8.40 23.46 -20.48
C CYS A 117 -7.91 22.49 -21.57
N CYS A 118 -8.40 21.25 -21.62
CA CYS A 118 -8.09 20.30 -22.70
C CYS A 118 -9.35 19.84 -23.43
#